data_AF-A0A1L9RCJ3-F1
#
_entry.id   AF-A0A1L9RCJ3-F1
#
_cell.length_a   1.000
_cell.length_b   1.000
_cell.length_c   1.000
_cell.angle_alpha   90.00
_cell.angle_beta   90.00
_cell.angle_gamma   90.00
#
_symmetry.space_group_name_H-M   'P 1'
#
loop_
_entity.id
_entity.type
_entity.pdbx_description
1 polymer ?
#
loop_
_entity_poly.entity_id
_entity_poly.type
_entity_poly.pdbx_seq_one_letter_code
_entity_poly.pdbx_strand_id
1 'polypeptide(L)'
;MASLTSTELTEINNLPIDEEWKVLLQELLTKGVKVSLNDVKRIWQLAMNRISYIEDLESRILWVETGNERAGLAHILKRHLGEFEEYDSDKLLELAEASTSVGLPMGIQGKIGRSRPIFALFFYGKPLGIAVQVGSNGFVVSMNKKSLDELARKNPQHGDVNQLKALLQESHSWPTS
;
A
#
# COMPACT_ATOMS: atom_id res chain seq x y z
N MET A 1 8.95 -22.36 -10.82
CA MET A 1 8.47 -21.06 -11.35
C MET A 1 7.81 -21.31 -12.69
N ALA A 2 6.69 -20.65 -12.96
CA ALA A 2 6.02 -20.76 -14.26
C ALA A 2 6.72 -19.83 -15.26
N SER A 3 6.91 -20.28 -16.50
CA SER A 3 7.37 -19.39 -17.57
C SER A 3 6.17 -18.64 -18.15
N LEU A 4 6.34 -17.34 -18.40
CA LEU A 4 5.32 -16.56 -19.12
C LEU A 4 5.17 -17.06 -20.55
N THR A 5 3.93 -17.06 -21.03
CA THR A 5 3.65 -17.32 -22.44
C THR A 5 4.10 -16.13 -23.30
N SER A 6 4.39 -16.37 -24.58
CA SER A 6 4.71 -15.29 -25.53
C SER A 6 3.58 -14.26 -25.64
N THR A 7 2.33 -14.69 -25.44
CA THR A 7 1.15 -13.83 -25.43
C THR A 7 1.16 -12.88 -24.22
N GLU A 8 1.36 -13.40 -23.01
CA GLU A 8 1.42 -12.57 -21.79
C GLU A 8 2.57 -11.54 -21.86
N LEU A 9 3.75 -11.95 -22.33
CA LEU A 9 4.88 -11.03 -22.52
C LEU A 9 4.55 -9.92 -23.52
N THR A 10 3.90 -10.27 -24.63
CA THR A 10 3.48 -9.29 -25.64
C THR A 10 2.44 -8.31 -25.08
N GLU A 11 1.48 -8.82 -24.30
CA GLU A 11 0.45 -8.00 -23.66
C GLU A 11 1.07 -6.98 -22.70
N ILE A 12 1.96 -7.41 -21.80
CA ILE A 12 2.65 -6.54 -20.85
C ILE A 12 3.50 -5.49 -21.56
N ASN A 13 4.26 -5.89 -22.58
CA ASN A 13 5.15 -4.98 -23.31
C ASN A 13 4.38 -3.86 -24.02
N ASN A 14 3.14 -4.14 -24.43
CA ASN A 14 2.25 -3.18 -25.10
C ASN A 14 1.47 -2.28 -24.14
N LEU A 15 1.53 -2.50 -22.82
CA LEU A 15 0.87 -1.63 -21.85
C LEU A 15 1.52 -0.23 -21.84
N PRO A 16 0.73 0.86 -21.81
CA PRO A 16 1.23 2.23 -21.76
C PRO A 16 1.63 2.62 -20.32
N ILE A 17 2.52 1.85 -19.71
CA ILE A 17 3.01 2.02 -18.34
C ILE A 17 4.54 2.00 -18.32
N ASP A 18 5.13 2.44 -17.22
CA ASP A 18 6.58 2.46 -17.04
C ASP A 18 7.20 1.06 -17.12
N GLU A 19 8.43 0.98 -17.65
CA GLU A 19 9.17 -0.28 -17.79
C GLU A 19 9.38 -0.99 -16.44
N GLU A 20 9.54 -0.22 -15.35
CA GLU A 20 9.61 -0.78 -14.00
C GLU A 20 8.33 -1.56 -13.65
N TRP A 21 7.16 -1.00 -13.96
CA TRP A 21 5.88 -1.68 -13.70
C TRP A 21 5.76 -2.96 -14.53
N LYS A 22 6.21 -2.95 -15.79
CA LYS A 22 6.23 -4.14 -16.64
C LYS A 22 7.07 -5.25 -16.03
N VAL A 23 8.25 -4.94 -15.50
CA VAL A 23 9.12 -5.91 -14.82
C VAL A 23 8.43 -6.50 -13.59
N LEU A 24 7.79 -5.68 -12.77
CA LEU A 24 7.07 -6.16 -11.58
C LEU A 24 5.86 -7.04 -11.94
N LEU A 25 5.11 -6.69 -13.00
CA LEU A 25 3.99 -7.51 -13.50
C LEU A 25 4.47 -8.87 -14.01
N GLN A 26 5.59 -8.89 -14.74
CA GLN A 26 6.20 -10.16 -15.20
C GLN A 26 6.59 -11.04 -14.01
N GLU A 27 7.17 -10.46 -12.95
CA GLU A 27 7.53 -11.21 -11.74
C GLU A 27 6.31 -11.80 -11.04
N LEU A 28 5.21 -11.04 -10.91
CA LEU A 28 3.95 -11.53 -10.34
C LEU A 28 3.38 -12.71 -11.13
N LEU A 29 3.28 -12.58 -12.46
CA LEU A 29 2.74 -13.63 -13.31
C LEU A 29 3.62 -14.89 -13.33
N THR A 30 4.95 -14.74 -13.30
CA THR A 30 5.91 -15.85 -13.21
C THR A 30 5.74 -16.66 -11.91
N LYS A 31 5.29 -15.98 -10.84
CA LYS A 31 4.92 -16.59 -9.55
C LYS A 31 3.51 -17.19 -9.53
N GLY A 32 2.76 -17.11 -10.63
CA GLY A 32 1.39 -17.60 -10.74
C GLY A 32 0.35 -16.70 -10.07
N VAL A 33 0.71 -15.46 -9.73
CA VAL A 33 -0.23 -14.48 -9.20
C VAL A 33 -1.15 -14.04 -10.33
N LYS A 34 -2.47 -14.11 -10.09
CA LYS A 34 -3.47 -13.60 -11.04
C LYS A 34 -3.55 -12.09 -10.90
N VAL A 35 -3.29 -11.38 -12.00
CA VAL A 35 -3.33 -9.92 -12.08
C VAL A 35 -4.14 -9.53 -13.32
N SER A 36 -5.03 -8.56 -13.17
CA SER A 36 -5.78 -7.99 -14.29
C SER A 36 -4.96 -6.85 -14.90
N LEU A 37 -4.15 -7.14 -15.91
CA LEU A 37 -3.12 -6.22 -16.44
C LEU A 37 -3.64 -4.80 -16.75
N ASN A 38 -4.82 -4.69 -17.37
CA ASN A 38 -5.44 -3.40 -17.72
C ASN A 38 -6.09 -2.67 -16.54
N ASP A 39 -6.26 -3.35 -15.40
CA ASP A 39 -6.88 -2.79 -14.19
C ASP A 39 -5.87 -2.34 -13.14
N VAL A 40 -4.59 -2.65 -13.30
CA VAL A 40 -3.55 -2.20 -12.37
C VAL A 40 -3.46 -0.69 -12.40
N LYS A 41 -3.65 -0.07 -11.22
CA LYS A 41 -3.60 1.38 -11.02
C LYS A 41 -2.31 1.84 -10.36
N ARG A 42 -1.66 0.95 -9.62
CA ARG A 42 -0.34 1.18 -9.03
C ARG A 42 0.34 -0.13 -8.69
N ILE A 43 1.63 -0.23 -8.89
CA ILE A 43 2.46 -1.38 -8.50
C ILE A 43 3.83 -0.88 -8.04
N TRP A 44 4.36 -1.45 -6.96
CA TRP A 44 5.66 -1.07 -6.40
C TRP A 44 6.32 -2.25 -5.70
N GLN A 45 7.63 -2.17 -5.52
CA GLN A 45 8.40 -3.16 -4.78
C GLN A 45 8.85 -2.62 -3.42
N LEU A 46 8.57 -3.39 -2.37
CA LEU A 46 9.01 -3.11 -1.01
C LEU A 46 10.50 -3.38 -0.82
N ALA A 47 11.16 -2.52 -0.03
CA ALA A 47 12.47 -2.82 0.52
C ALA A 47 12.42 -4.05 1.43
N MET A 48 13.52 -4.82 1.50
CA MET A 48 13.55 -6.11 2.22
C MET A 48 13.13 -6.01 3.69
N ASN A 49 13.53 -4.94 4.37
CA ASN A 49 13.19 -4.70 5.78
C ASN A 49 11.71 -4.32 6.02
N ARG A 50 10.91 -4.13 4.96
CA ARG A 50 9.50 -3.75 5.05
C ARG A 50 8.54 -4.94 5.05
N ILE A 51 8.97 -6.08 4.50
CA ILE A 51 8.14 -7.28 4.30
C ILE A 51 7.56 -7.76 5.64
N SER A 52 8.39 -7.76 6.70
CA SER A 52 8.01 -8.27 8.02
C SER A 52 6.86 -7.51 8.68
N TYR A 53 6.48 -6.33 8.17
CA TYR A 53 5.34 -5.58 8.67
C TYR A 53 4.01 -6.01 8.04
N ILE A 54 4.03 -6.82 6.99
CA ILE A 54 2.82 -7.33 6.32
C ILE A 54 2.78 -8.83 6.51
N GLU A 55 1.81 -9.30 7.30
CA GLU A 55 1.62 -10.71 7.62
C GLU A 55 1.34 -11.54 6.35
N ASP A 56 1.92 -12.74 6.29
CA ASP A 56 1.74 -13.71 5.20
C ASP A 56 2.11 -13.23 3.79
N LEU A 57 2.88 -12.15 3.66
CA LEU A 57 3.25 -11.62 2.36
C LEU A 57 4.26 -12.55 1.64
N GLU A 58 3.84 -13.11 0.51
CA GLU A 58 4.62 -14.07 -0.30
C GLU A 58 5.63 -13.41 -1.23
N SER A 59 5.44 -12.12 -1.53
CA SER A 59 6.25 -11.37 -2.49
C SER A 59 6.50 -9.94 -2.01
N ARG A 60 7.63 -9.35 -2.40
CA ARG A 60 7.91 -7.93 -2.10
C ARG A 60 7.10 -6.96 -2.95
N ILE A 61 6.27 -7.46 -3.87
CA ILE A 61 5.53 -6.63 -4.80
C ILE A 61 4.14 -6.41 -4.26
N LEU A 62 3.75 -5.15 -4.16
CA LEU A 62 2.37 -4.76 -3.86
C LEU A 62 1.76 -4.08 -5.07
N TRP A 63 0.45 -4.23 -5.24
CA TRP A 63 -0.29 -3.51 -6.27
C TRP A 63 -1.72 -3.21 -5.85
N VAL A 64 -2.29 -2.21 -6.51
CA VAL A 64 -3.71 -1.87 -6.44
C VAL A 64 -4.30 -2.00 -7.84
N GLU A 65 -5.46 -2.65 -7.93
CA GLU A 65 -6.28 -2.69 -9.14
C GLU A 65 -7.53 -1.81 -8.99
N THR A 66 -8.23 -1.54 -10.10
CA THR A 66 -9.59 -0.97 -10.09
C THR A 66 -10.46 -1.67 -9.05
N GLY A 67 -10.47 -3.01 -9.08
CA GLY A 67 -11.17 -3.84 -8.11
C GLY A 67 -12.69 -3.75 -8.24
N ASN A 68 -13.39 -4.01 -7.13
CA ASN A 68 -14.85 -4.03 -7.05
C ASN A 68 -15.31 -3.56 -5.65
N GLU A 69 -16.59 -3.74 -5.32
CA GLU A 69 -17.13 -3.27 -4.03
C GLU A 69 -16.50 -3.90 -2.78
N ARG A 70 -15.75 -5.00 -2.93
CA ARG A 70 -15.15 -5.77 -1.84
C ARG A 70 -13.63 -5.63 -1.74
N ALA A 71 -12.94 -5.19 -2.80
CA ALA A 71 -11.49 -5.06 -2.81
C ALA A 71 -10.99 -4.06 -3.86
N GLY A 72 -9.78 -3.53 -3.66
CA GLY A 72 -9.11 -2.61 -4.57
C GLY A 72 -9.61 -1.17 -4.45
N LEU A 73 -9.26 -0.33 -5.44
CA LEU A 73 -9.55 1.10 -5.41
C LEU A 73 -11.06 1.39 -5.30
N ALA A 74 -11.90 0.67 -6.03
CA ALA A 74 -13.35 0.83 -5.99
C ALA A 74 -13.93 0.60 -4.58
N HIS A 75 -13.40 -0.37 -3.84
CA HIS A 75 -13.82 -0.61 -2.45
C HIS A 75 -13.41 0.54 -1.53
N ILE A 76 -12.17 1.03 -1.66
CA ILE A 76 -11.65 2.16 -0.87
C ILE A 76 -12.50 3.40 -1.13
N LEU A 77 -12.75 3.73 -2.39
CA LEU A 77 -13.58 4.88 -2.77
C LEU A 77 -15.02 4.74 -2.27
N LYS A 78 -15.61 3.54 -2.37
CA LYS A 78 -17.02 3.34 -1.95
C LYS A 78 -17.20 3.39 -0.42
N ARG A 79 -16.24 2.86 0.34
CA ARG A 79 -16.40 2.63 1.79
C ARG A 79 -15.66 3.63 2.68
N HIS A 80 -14.58 4.21 2.18
CA HIS A 80 -13.64 4.99 2.98
C HIS A 80 -13.34 6.37 2.41
N LEU A 81 -13.92 6.77 1.26
CA LEU A 81 -13.64 8.09 0.66
C LEU A 81 -13.94 9.26 1.59
N GLY A 82 -14.99 9.18 2.42
CA GLY A 82 -15.29 10.20 3.43
C GLY A 82 -14.22 10.35 4.51
N GLU A 83 -13.30 9.38 4.65
CA GLU A 83 -12.14 9.50 5.55
C GLU A 83 -10.99 10.27 4.90
N PHE A 84 -11.04 10.46 3.57
CA PHE A 84 -9.99 10.99 2.71
C PHE A 84 -10.49 12.13 1.82
N GLU A 85 -11.42 12.95 2.29
CA GLU A 85 -12.03 14.04 1.50
C GLU A 85 -10.98 15.00 0.91
N GLU A 86 -9.78 15.07 1.48
CA GLU A 86 -8.66 15.85 0.99
C GLU A 86 -7.84 15.22 -0.16
N TYR A 87 -8.12 13.98 -0.56
CA TYR A 87 -7.35 13.22 -1.56
C TYR A 87 -8.22 12.69 -2.70
N ASP A 88 -7.73 12.85 -3.92
CA ASP A 88 -8.30 12.19 -5.10
C ASP A 88 -7.85 10.71 -5.19
N SER A 89 -8.35 10.00 -6.20
CA SER A 89 -8.02 8.58 -6.41
C SER A 89 -6.52 8.34 -6.57
N ASP A 90 -5.81 9.25 -7.23
CA ASP A 90 -4.40 9.07 -7.55
C ASP A 90 -3.55 9.27 -6.29
N LYS A 91 -3.91 10.26 -5.46
CA LYS A 91 -3.32 10.45 -4.14
C LYS A 91 -3.60 9.29 -3.19
N LEU A 92 -4.77 8.64 -3.29
CA LEU A 92 -5.03 7.43 -2.51
C LEU A 92 -4.13 6.27 -2.92
N LEU A 93 -3.93 6.06 -4.22
CA LEU A 93 -3.01 5.04 -4.72
C LEU A 93 -1.59 5.31 -4.23
N GLU A 94 -1.14 6.56 -4.33
CA GLU A 94 0.17 7.00 -3.84
C GLU A 94 0.29 6.85 -2.31
N LEU A 95 -0.77 7.13 -1.55
CA LEU A 95 -0.81 6.96 -0.11
C LEU A 95 -0.66 5.50 0.32
N ALA A 96 -1.21 4.54 -0.44
CA ALA A 96 -1.01 3.11 -0.19
C ALA A 96 0.47 2.71 -0.35
N GLU A 97 1.12 3.20 -1.40
CA GLU A 97 2.56 3.01 -1.57
C GLU A 97 3.34 3.68 -0.45
N ALA A 98 3.12 4.97 -0.20
CA ALA A 98 3.84 5.73 0.82
C ALA A 98 3.74 5.08 2.20
N SER A 99 2.54 4.64 2.59
CA SER A 99 2.31 3.96 3.87
C SER A 99 3.15 2.70 4.02
N THR A 100 3.22 1.87 2.97
CA THR A 100 3.91 0.59 3.00
C THR A 100 5.41 0.70 2.72
N SER A 101 5.86 1.76 2.05
CA SER A 101 7.26 1.98 1.66
C SER A 101 8.05 2.81 2.66
N VAL A 102 7.46 3.88 3.23
CA VAL A 102 8.16 4.78 4.17
C VAL A 102 7.51 4.85 5.55
N GLY A 103 6.22 4.56 5.70
CA GLY A 103 5.53 4.75 6.98
C GLY A 103 6.13 3.99 8.16
N LEU A 104 6.10 4.61 9.34
CA LEU A 104 6.48 4.03 10.63
C LEU A 104 5.45 2.97 11.03
N PRO A 105 5.82 1.71 11.30
CA PRO A 105 4.88 0.70 11.77
C PRO A 105 4.36 1.04 13.18
N MET A 106 3.03 1.08 13.34
CA MET A 106 2.32 1.49 14.57
C MET A 106 1.44 0.39 15.17
N GLY A 107 1.60 -0.85 14.69
CA GLY A 107 0.86 -2.03 15.14
C GLY A 107 -0.03 -2.63 14.04
N ILE A 108 -1.00 -3.45 14.46
CA ILE A 108 -1.88 -4.21 13.58
C ILE A 108 -3.34 -4.02 14.01
N GLN A 109 -4.24 -3.84 13.05
CA GLN A 109 -5.69 -3.85 13.26
C GLN A 109 -6.31 -5.16 12.76
N GLY A 110 -7.29 -5.69 13.47
CA GLY A 110 -8.11 -6.81 13.00
C GLY A 110 -7.69 -8.15 13.60
N LYS A 111 -8.19 -9.24 13.00
CA LYS A 111 -7.89 -10.62 13.43
C LYS A 111 -6.92 -11.26 12.43
N ILE A 112 -6.22 -12.31 12.86
CA ILE A 112 -5.37 -13.15 12.00
C ILE A 112 -6.13 -13.52 10.71
N GLY A 113 -5.47 -13.39 9.56
CA GLY A 113 -6.05 -13.61 8.22
C GLY A 113 -6.91 -12.47 7.67
N ARG A 114 -7.16 -11.42 8.47
CA ARG A 114 -7.75 -10.12 8.06
C ARG A 114 -7.04 -8.94 8.74
N SER A 115 -5.79 -9.15 9.11
CA SER A 115 -4.97 -8.16 9.77
C SER A 115 -4.66 -7.02 8.79
N ARG A 116 -4.51 -5.82 9.34
CA ARG A 116 -4.14 -4.62 8.62
C ARG A 116 -2.98 -3.98 9.37
N PRO A 117 -1.74 -4.08 8.88
CA PRO A 117 -0.68 -3.26 9.45
C PRO A 117 -1.06 -1.79 9.41
N ILE A 118 -0.74 -1.11 10.50
CA ILE A 118 -0.97 0.31 10.67
C ILE A 118 0.36 1.01 10.51
N PHE A 119 0.39 2.03 9.67
CA PHE A 119 1.54 2.89 9.47
C PHE A 119 1.19 4.33 9.85
N ALA A 120 2.16 5.08 10.34
CA ALA A 120 2.08 6.54 10.45
C ALA A 120 3.15 7.18 9.58
N LEU A 121 2.83 8.28 8.92
CA LEU A 121 3.73 8.97 8.00
C LEU A 121 3.37 10.44 7.85
N PHE A 122 4.29 11.22 7.28
CA PHE A 122 3.98 12.50 6.67
C PHE A 122 3.72 12.29 5.19
N PHE A 123 2.52 12.60 4.72
CA PHE A 123 2.15 12.52 3.31
C PHE A 123 1.78 13.93 2.82
N TYR A 124 2.50 14.45 1.83
CA TYR A 124 2.31 15.81 1.31
C TYR A 124 2.23 16.89 2.41
N GLY A 125 3.17 16.83 3.38
CA GLY A 125 3.21 17.80 4.48
C GLY A 125 2.12 17.62 5.55
N LYS A 126 1.31 16.57 5.49
CA LYS A 126 0.27 16.26 6.48
C LYS A 126 0.60 14.96 7.22
N PRO A 127 0.63 14.98 8.57
CA PRO A 127 0.82 13.76 9.34
C PRO A 127 -0.51 12.99 9.42
N LEU A 128 -0.47 11.68 9.17
CA LEU A 128 -1.63 10.81 9.30
C LEU A 128 -1.24 9.35 9.62
N GLY A 129 -2.21 8.59 10.12
CA GLY A 129 -2.11 7.14 10.26
C GLY A 129 -2.98 6.42 9.23
N ILE A 130 -2.50 5.30 8.70
CA ILE A 130 -3.21 4.49 7.70
C ILE A 130 -3.11 3.02 8.11
N ALA A 131 -4.25 2.33 8.16
CA ALA A 131 -4.28 0.88 8.18
C ALA A 131 -4.44 0.38 6.74
N VAL A 132 -3.53 -0.49 6.28
CA VAL A 132 -3.56 -1.05 4.92
C VAL A 132 -3.86 -2.54 5.02
N GLN A 133 -4.86 -3.02 4.28
CA GLN A 133 -5.14 -4.43 4.15
C GLN A 133 -4.51 -4.96 2.86
N VAL A 134 -3.63 -5.94 3.00
CA VAL A 134 -2.90 -6.57 1.89
C VAL A 134 -3.16 -8.07 1.93
N GLY A 135 -3.48 -8.67 0.79
CA GLY A 135 -3.55 -10.14 0.66
C GLY A 135 -2.15 -10.77 0.62
N SER A 136 -2.03 -12.07 0.92
CA SER A 136 -0.73 -12.76 0.92
C SER A 136 0.03 -12.62 -0.41
N ASN A 137 -0.70 -12.51 -1.52
CA ASN A 137 -0.14 -12.33 -2.85
C ASN A 137 0.46 -10.93 -3.08
N GLY A 138 0.12 -9.92 -2.27
CA GLY A 138 0.53 -8.52 -2.42
C GLY A 138 -0.58 -7.56 -2.89
N PHE A 139 -1.79 -8.07 -3.14
CA PHE A 139 -2.91 -7.24 -3.56
C PHE A 139 -3.41 -6.35 -2.42
N VAL A 140 -3.45 -5.03 -2.62
CA VAL A 140 -4.05 -4.10 -1.66
C VAL A 140 -5.57 -4.17 -1.76
N VAL A 141 -6.18 -4.75 -0.73
CA VAL A 141 -7.62 -4.99 -0.65
C VAL A 141 -8.37 -3.73 -0.20
N SER A 142 -7.84 -3.02 0.79
CA SER A 142 -8.53 -1.91 1.45
C SER A 142 -7.54 -1.01 2.18
N MET A 143 -7.91 0.23 2.46
CA MET A 143 -7.20 1.12 3.37
C MET A 143 -8.19 2.01 4.11
N ASN A 144 -7.85 2.42 5.33
CA ASN A 144 -8.65 3.36 6.11
C ASN A 144 -7.75 4.25 6.98
N LYS A 145 -8.21 5.46 7.29
CA LYS A 145 -7.48 6.43 8.11
C LYS A 145 -7.48 6.03 9.59
N LYS A 146 -6.48 6.52 10.32
CA LYS A 146 -6.31 6.37 11.77
C LYS A 146 -5.98 7.71 12.41
N SER A 147 -6.49 7.90 13.63
CA SER A 147 -6.15 9.05 14.46
C SER A 147 -4.70 8.95 14.93
N LEU A 148 -3.90 9.99 14.69
CA LEU A 148 -2.53 10.04 15.20
C LEU A 148 -2.47 10.11 16.72
N ASP A 149 -3.41 10.81 17.37
CA ASP A 149 -3.49 10.86 18.83
C ASP A 149 -3.72 9.47 19.41
N GLU A 150 -4.60 8.68 18.78
CA GLU A 150 -4.83 7.29 19.19
C GLU A 150 -3.57 6.44 19.00
N LEU A 151 -2.87 6.61 17.88
CA LEU A 151 -1.64 5.87 17.60
C LEU A 151 -0.50 6.24 18.56
N ALA A 152 -0.31 7.52 18.88
CA ALA A 152 0.68 7.97 19.86
C ALA A 152 0.37 7.38 21.24
N ARG A 153 -0.89 7.44 21.69
CA ARG A 153 -1.32 6.87 22.97
C ARG A 153 -1.09 5.35 23.05
N LYS A 154 -1.28 4.63 21.95
CA LYS A 154 -1.03 3.17 21.87
C LYS A 154 0.44 2.80 21.73
N ASN A 155 1.30 3.76 21.37
CA ASN A 155 2.71 3.57 21.11
C ASN A 155 3.55 4.59 21.91
N PRO A 156 3.54 4.51 23.25
CA PRO A 156 4.20 5.50 24.11
C PRO A 156 5.72 5.56 23.92
N GLN A 157 6.33 4.56 23.29
CA GLN A 157 7.74 4.58 22.91
C GLN A 157 8.10 5.68 21.90
N HIS A 158 7.10 6.23 21.18
CA HIS A 158 7.28 7.35 20.26
C HIS A 158 6.92 8.71 20.88
N GLY A 159 6.64 8.75 22.19
CA GLY A 159 6.26 9.96 22.90
C GLY A 159 4.81 10.38 22.67
N ASP A 160 4.52 11.66 22.93
CA ASP A 160 3.22 12.24 22.65
C ASP A 160 2.99 12.49 21.14
N VAL A 161 1.81 12.99 20.77
CA VAL A 161 1.45 13.21 19.37
C VAL A 161 2.35 14.24 18.66
N ASN A 162 2.92 15.21 19.39
CA ASN A 162 3.80 16.22 18.80
C ASN A 162 5.19 15.64 18.56
N GLN A 163 5.69 14.83 19.49
CA GLN A 163 6.94 14.09 19.33
C GLN A 163 6.84 13.08 18.18
N LEU A 164 5.71 12.37 18.08
CA LEU A 164 5.43 11.49 16.94
C LEU A 164 5.44 12.27 15.62
N LYS A 165 4.77 13.43 15.55
CA LYS A 165 4.79 14.26 14.33
C LYS A 165 6.22 14.67 13.94
N ALA A 166 7.04 15.11 14.90
CA ALA A 166 8.43 15.49 14.62
C ALA A 166 9.23 14.30 14.06
N LEU A 167 9.11 13.12 14.68
CA LEU A 167 9.74 11.88 14.18
C LEU A 167 9.29 11.55 12.76
N LEU A 168 7.98 11.59 12.50
CA LEU A 168 7.43 11.28 11.18
C LEU A 168 7.94 12.25 10.12
N GLN A 169 8.05 13.53 10.45
CA GLN A 169 8.55 14.55 9.54
C GLN A 169 10.02 14.32 9.19
N GLU A 170 10.83 13.92 10.16
CA GLU A 170 12.28 13.69 9.98
C GLU A 170 12.60 12.43 9.17
N SER A 171 11.92 11.31 9.45
CA SER A 171 12.34 10.00 8.94
C SER A 171 11.26 9.18 8.21
N HIS A 172 10.01 9.64 8.18
CA HIS A 172 8.88 8.95 7.54
C HIS A 172 8.04 9.89 6.66
N SER A 173 8.72 10.82 5.99
CA SER A 173 8.10 11.76 5.06
C SER A 173 8.09 11.19 3.64
N TRP A 174 6.91 11.21 3.02
CA TRP A 174 6.77 11.04 1.58
C TRP A 174 7.03 12.38 0.88
N PRO A 175 7.76 12.39 -0.26
CA PRO A 175 8.08 13.63 -0.97
C PRO A 175 6.84 14.44 -1.33
N THR A 176 6.96 15.77 -1.30
CA THR A 176 5.87 16.69 -1.64
C THR A 176 5.73 16.97 -3.13
N SER A 177 6.61 16.40 -3.97
CA SER A 177 6.84 16.71 -5.40
C SER A 177 6.80 18.19 -5.76
#